data_AF-A0A4P5X4I3-F1
#
_entry.id   AF-A0A4P5X4I3-F1
#
_cell.length_a   1.000
_cell.length_b   1.000
_cell.length_c   1.000
_cell.angle_alpha   90.00
_cell.angle_beta   90.00
_cell.angle_gamma   90.00
#
_symmetry.space_group_name_H-M   'P 1'
#
loop_
_entity.id
_entity.type
_entity.pdbx_description
1 polymer ?
#
loop_
_entity_poly.entity_id
_entity_poly.type
_entity_poly.pdbx_seq_one_letter_code
_entity_poly.pdbx_strand_id
1 'polypeptide(L)'
;MGTAEKPFSSVRLSEVERRALLKVISMKADASPLAAKRGDTRYTLPPGYSVIGELEQSGGTPQKLVVSVRDISRGGISILHSSYVHLNSRCVFRFYDDKRKQVAAAYAKVVRCQHVKGQIHDVGLKFDLAFPVESFLVEATSQGASSVPRKPAMYPALQAFVDELQTLVRSGADLSLINGVLDEIRAALTEALKASPAPPTPAAGVSANAKTAPVTTVAKAA
;
A
#
# COMPACT_ATOMS: atom_id res chain seq x y z
N MET A 1 -26.08 -16.88 29.33
CA MET A 1 -25.28 -17.42 28.20
C MET A 1 -25.41 -16.45 27.04
N GLY A 2 -24.37 -15.67 26.74
CA GLY A 2 -24.39 -14.71 25.64
C GLY A 2 -24.21 -15.43 24.31
N THR A 3 -25.15 -15.27 23.38
CA THR A 3 -25.03 -15.73 22.00
C THR A 3 -23.79 -15.08 21.38
N ALA A 4 -22.82 -15.87 20.92
CA ALA A 4 -21.68 -15.36 20.18
C ALA A 4 -22.19 -14.77 18.86
N GLU A 5 -22.38 -13.45 18.84
CA GLU A 5 -22.86 -12.73 17.66
C GLU A 5 -21.86 -12.90 16.52
N LYS A 6 -22.34 -13.42 15.39
CA LYS A 6 -21.50 -13.68 14.22
C LYS A 6 -21.05 -12.33 13.64
N PRO A 7 -19.74 -12.10 13.44
CA PRO A 7 -19.26 -10.84 12.89
C PRO A 7 -19.85 -10.63 11.48
N PHE A 8 -20.31 -9.42 11.21
CA PHE A 8 -20.88 -9.03 9.92
C PHE A 8 -19.98 -8.02 9.20
N SER A 9 -20.09 -7.92 7.87
CA SER A 9 -19.41 -6.85 7.11
C SER A 9 -20.24 -5.58 7.19
N SER A 10 -19.63 -4.48 7.64
CA SER A 10 -20.32 -3.17 7.68
C SER A 10 -20.54 -2.62 6.26
N VAL A 11 -19.61 -2.87 5.34
CA VAL A 11 -19.68 -2.41 3.95
C VAL A 11 -20.57 -3.33 3.13
N ARG A 12 -21.66 -2.78 2.58
CA ARG A 12 -22.60 -3.46 1.69
C ARG A 12 -22.22 -3.26 0.22
N LEU A 13 -21.12 -3.89 -0.18
CA LEU A 13 -20.69 -3.96 -1.57
C LEU A 13 -20.51 -5.42 -1.97
N SER A 14 -20.74 -5.74 -3.25
CA SER A 14 -20.26 -7.00 -3.80
C SER A 14 -18.72 -7.07 -3.69
N GLU A 15 -18.16 -8.28 -3.74
CA GLU A 15 -16.71 -8.45 -3.66
C GLU A 15 -15.97 -7.74 -4.81
N VAL A 16 -16.53 -7.78 -6.02
CA VAL A 16 -15.98 -7.13 -7.21
C VAL A 16 -15.96 -5.61 -7.04
N GLU A 17 -17.08 -5.01 -6.64
CA GLU A 17 -17.18 -3.56 -6.40
C GLU A 17 -16.26 -3.11 -5.26
N ARG A 18 -16.20 -3.89 -4.17
CA ARG A 18 -15.31 -3.61 -3.04
C ARG A 18 -13.85 -3.61 -3.49
N ARG A 19 -13.42 -4.61 -4.26
CA ARG A 19 -12.04 -4.70 -4.77
C ARG A 19 -11.71 -3.56 -5.72
N ALA A 20 -12.63 -3.22 -6.63
CA ALA A 20 -12.47 -2.07 -7.52
C ALA A 20 -12.34 -0.75 -6.75
N LEU A 21 -13.19 -0.54 -5.74
CA LEU A 21 -13.15 0.65 -4.89
C LEU A 21 -11.84 0.75 -4.11
N LEU A 22 -11.38 -0.34 -3.50
CA LEU A 22 -10.10 -0.38 -2.79
C LEU A 22 -8.93 -0.01 -3.70
N LYS A 23 -8.91 -0.51 -4.94
CA LYS A 23 -7.88 -0.19 -5.94
C LYS A 23 -7.86 1.31 -6.26
N VAL A 24 -9.04 1.90 -6.55
CA VAL A 24 -9.16 3.34 -6.85
C VAL A 24 -8.69 4.20 -5.67
N ILE A 25 -9.09 3.85 -4.44
CA ILE A 25 -8.68 4.60 -3.24
C ILE A 25 -7.16 4.46 -3.03
N SER A 26 -6.58 3.27 -3.22
CA SER A 26 -5.14 3.05 -3.10
C SER A 26 -4.36 3.92 -4.08
N MET A 27 -4.74 3.93 -5.36
CA MET A 27 -4.09 4.74 -6.39
C MET A 27 -4.10 6.23 -6.04
N LYS A 28 -5.24 6.75 -5.57
CA LYS A 28 -5.35 8.14 -5.09
C LYS A 28 -4.48 8.40 -3.87
N ALA A 29 -4.41 7.44 -2.94
CA ALA A 29 -3.60 7.56 -1.74
C ALA A 29 -2.09 7.56 -2.06
N ASP A 30 -1.65 6.85 -3.10
CA ASP A 30 -0.23 6.76 -3.49
C ASP A 30 0.20 7.93 -4.37
N ALA A 31 -0.70 8.51 -5.16
CA ALA A 31 -0.47 9.75 -5.89
C ALA A 31 -0.46 11.01 -5.00
N SER A 32 -0.89 10.92 -3.74
CA SER A 32 -0.93 12.05 -2.82
C SER A 32 0.48 12.52 -2.43
N PRO A 33 0.74 13.83 -2.28
CA PRO A 33 2.00 14.34 -1.72
C PRO A 33 2.32 13.79 -0.33
N LEU A 34 1.30 13.35 0.41
CA LEU A 34 1.46 12.70 1.71
C LEU A 34 2.08 11.29 1.60
N ALA A 35 2.01 10.64 0.44
CA ALA A 35 2.60 9.32 0.23
C ALA A 35 4.13 9.37 0.38
N ALA A 36 4.78 10.42 -0.15
CA ALA A 36 6.22 10.63 -0.04
C ALA A 36 6.69 10.90 1.42
N LYS A 37 5.79 11.37 2.29
CA LYS A 37 6.09 11.63 3.70
C LYS A 37 5.92 10.39 4.60
N ARG A 38 5.48 9.25 4.06
CA ARG A 38 5.27 8.03 4.84
C ARG A 38 6.62 7.40 5.19
N GLY A 39 6.84 7.13 6.47
CA GLY A 39 8.03 6.43 6.95
C GLY A 39 7.99 4.91 6.76
N ASP A 40 6.78 4.32 6.75
CA ASP A 40 6.59 2.88 6.59
C ASP A 40 6.02 2.52 5.21
N THR A 41 6.49 1.40 4.67
CA THR A 41 5.89 0.78 3.47
C THR A 41 4.51 0.21 3.81
N ARG A 42 3.54 0.42 2.92
CA ARG A 42 2.18 -0.12 3.02
C ARG A 42 2.02 -1.31 2.09
N TYR A 43 1.32 -2.31 2.58
CA TYR A 43 1.08 -3.57 1.90
C TYR A 43 -0.41 -3.84 1.79
N THR A 44 -0.81 -4.44 0.69
CA THR A 44 -2.13 -5.07 0.56
C THR A 44 -2.10 -6.38 1.34
N LEU A 45 -3.16 -6.66 2.10
CA LEU A 45 -3.27 -7.94 2.80
C LEU A 45 -3.40 -9.07 1.77
N PRO A 46 -2.60 -10.16 1.87
CA PRO A 46 -2.72 -11.29 0.96
C PRO A 46 -4.11 -11.93 0.98
N PRO A 47 -4.53 -12.58 -0.11
CA PRO A 47 -5.77 -13.36 -0.11
C PRO A 47 -5.69 -14.49 0.93
N GLY A 48 -6.85 -14.92 1.44
CA GLY A 48 -6.94 -15.95 2.48
C GLY A 48 -6.94 -15.40 3.91
N TYR A 49 -6.44 -14.18 4.12
CA TYR A 49 -6.53 -13.53 5.41
C TYR A 49 -7.86 -12.81 5.61
N SER A 50 -8.40 -12.91 6.81
CA SER A 50 -9.56 -12.14 7.24
C SER A 50 -9.25 -11.35 8.50
N VAL A 51 -9.86 -10.18 8.63
CA VAL A 51 -9.64 -9.29 9.77
C VAL A 51 -10.98 -8.98 10.40
N ILE A 52 -11.07 -9.21 11.71
CA ILE A 52 -12.21 -8.83 12.53
C ILE A 52 -11.79 -7.62 13.35
N GLY A 53 -12.52 -6.52 13.19
CA GLY A 53 -12.38 -5.31 13.99
C GLY A 53 -13.44 -5.25 15.08
N GLU A 54 -13.02 -4.87 16.28
CA GLU A 54 -13.86 -4.43 17.37
C GLU A 54 -13.71 -2.91 17.48
N LEU A 55 -14.78 -2.15 17.18
CA LEU A 55 -14.76 -0.69 17.19
C LEU A 55 -15.59 -0.16 18.36
N GLU A 56 -14.98 0.65 19.22
CA GLU A 56 -15.66 1.40 20.27
C GLU A 56 -16.05 2.80 19.77
N GLN A 57 -17.35 3.05 19.71
CA GLN A 57 -17.91 4.38 19.46
C GLN A 57 -18.38 4.99 20.78
N SER A 58 -18.31 6.33 20.86
CA SER A 58 -18.64 7.11 22.05
C SER A 58 -20.03 6.76 22.60
N GLY A 59 -20.09 6.06 23.74
CA GLY A 59 -21.35 5.73 24.42
C GLY A 59 -22.08 4.48 23.92
N GLY A 60 -21.46 3.66 23.06
CA GLY A 60 -22.06 2.42 22.54
C GLY A 60 -21.32 1.14 22.96
N THR A 61 -21.98 0.00 22.80
CA THR A 61 -21.35 -1.32 22.90
C THR A 61 -20.33 -1.50 21.77
N PRO A 62 -19.13 -2.05 22.03
CA PRO A 62 -18.17 -2.37 20.98
C PRO A 62 -18.79 -3.25 19.88
N GLN A 63 -18.65 -2.85 18.62
CA GLN A 63 -19.19 -3.60 17.49
C GLN A 63 -18.13 -4.50 16.86
N LYS A 64 -18.44 -5.79 16.71
CA LYS A 64 -17.61 -6.78 16.01
C LYS A 64 -17.98 -6.84 14.54
N LEU A 65 -17.04 -6.51 13.67
CA LEU A 65 -17.28 -6.50 12.23
C LEU A 65 -16.10 -7.08 11.43
N VAL A 66 -16.41 -7.74 10.33
CA VAL A 66 -15.42 -8.15 9.34
C VAL A 66 -15.03 -6.90 8.55
N VAL A 67 -13.76 -6.48 8.67
CA VAL A 67 -13.29 -5.23 8.08
C VAL A 67 -12.77 -5.46 6.67
N SER A 68 -13.07 -4.51 5.78
CA SER A 68 -12.49 -4.48 4.45
C SER A 68 -11.17 -3.71 4.51
N VAL A 69 -10.05 -4.43 4.60
CA VAL A 69 -8.72 -3.83 4.69
C VAL A 69 -8.28 -3.32 3.32
N ARG A 70 -7.85 -2.06 3.27
CA ARG A 70 -7.25 -1.45 2.08
C ARG A 70 -5.74 -1.67 2.05
N ASP A 71 -5.08 -1.29 3.14
CA ASP A 71 -3.64 -1.41 3.29
C ASP A 71 -3.26 -1.54 4.76
N ILE A 72 -2.07 -2.07 5.01
CA ILE A 72 -1.47 -2.23 6.34
C ILE A 72 0.03 -1.91 6.28
N SER A 73 0.56 -1.29 7.33
CA SER A 73 1.98 -1.05 7.55
C SER A 73 2.37 -1.34 9.00
N ARG A 74 3.66 -1.23 9.32
CA ARG A 74 4.15 -1.41 10.70
C ARG A 74 3.44 -0.48 11.69
N GLY A 75 3.17 0.76 11.29
CA GLY A 75 2.52 1.76 12.14
C GLY A 75 0.99 1.87 12.04
N GLY A 76 0.30 1.21 11.10
CA GLY A 76 -1.15 1.38 10.99
C GLY A 76 -1.85 0.55 9.92
N ILE A 77 -3.17 0.71 9.86
CA ILE A 77 -4.06 0.00 8.93
C ILE A 77 -5.11 0.97 8.39
N SER A 78 -5.51 0.80 7.13
CA SER A 78 -6.65 1.52 6.55
C SER A 78 -7.76 0.54 6.20
N ILE A 79 -8.99 0.86 6.61
CA ILE A 79 -10.17 0.01 6.39
C ILE A 79 -11.30 0.82 5.75
N LEU A 80 -12.23 0.13 5.10
CA LEU A 80 -13.52 0.71 4.73
C LEU A 80 -14.57 0.45 5.81
N HIS A 81 -15.36 1.49 6.12
CA HIS A 81 -16.47 1.44 7.07
C HIS A 81 -17.72 2.09 6.48
N SER A 82 -18.92 1.72 6.96
CA SER A 82 -20.21 2.20 6.41
C SER A 82 -20.75 3.46 7.10
N SER A 83 -20.02 4.01 8.05
CA SER A 83 -20.37 5.25 8.72
C SER A 83 -19.12 5.95 9.20
N TYR A 84 -19.27 7.23 9.53
CA TYR A 84 -18.22 8.00 10.13
C TYR A 84 -17.76 7.37 11.46
N VAL A 85 -16.44 7.33 11.67
CA VAL A 85 -15.83 6.87 12.92
C VAL A 85 -15.07 8.03 13.53
N HIS A 86 -15.36 8.32 14.80
CA HIS A 86 -14.74 9.42 15.52
C HIS A 86 -13.22 9.23 15.64
N LEU A 87 -12.49 10.34 15.55
CA LEU A 87 -11.06 10.35 15.80
C LEU A 87 -10.77 9.92 17.24
N ASN A 88 -9.64 9.26 17.44
CA ASN A 88 -9.20 8.68 18.71
C ASN A 88 -10.07 7.53 19.26
N SER A 89 -11.15 7.12 18.56
CA SER A 89 -11.86 5.88 18.88
C SER A 89 -10.90 4.71 18.95
N ARG A 90 -11.08 3.87 19.98
CA ARG A 90 -10.29 2.67 20.22
C ARG A 90 -10.79 1.52 19.36
N CYS A 91 -9.85 0.79 18.79
CA CYS A 91 -10.16 -0.38 17.98
C CYS A 91 -9.21 -1.52 18.30
N VAL A 92 -9.72 -2.74 18.24
CA VAL A 92 -8.93 -3.96 18.32
C VAL A 92 -9.12 -4.76 17.03
N PHE A 93 -8.04 -5.10 16.36
CA PHE A 93 -8.07 -5.96 15.17
C PHE A 93 -7.52 -7.33 15.50
N ARG A 94 -8.22 -8.36 15.05
CA ARG A 94 -7.78 -9.76 15.11
C ARG A 94 -7.63 -10.27 13.68
N PHE A 95 -6.46 -10.79 13.37
CA PHE A 95 -6.11 -11.30 12.05
C PHE A 95 -6.20 -12.83 12.07
N TYR A 96 -6.84 -13.38 11.06
CA TYR A 96 -7.06 -14.80 10.89
C TYR A 96 -6.54 -15.26 9.53
N ASP A 97 -5.93 -16.43 9.50
CA ASP A 97 -5.53 -17.11 8.27
C ASP A 97 -6.71 -17.77 7.54
N ASP A 98 -6.43 -18.47 6.44
CA ASP A 98 -7.38 -19.23 5.65
C ASP A 98 -8.05 -20.36 6.44
N LYS A 99 -7.34 -20.91 7.44
CA LYS A 99 -7.81 -21.94 8.39
C LYS A 99 -8.57 -21.37 9.58
N ARG A 100 -8.85 -20.06 9.60
CA ARG A 100 -9.53 -19.33 10.68
C ARG A 100 -8.81 -19.39 12.03
N LYS A 101 -7.50 -19.64 12.02
CA LYS A 101 -6.65 -19.54 13.22
C LYS A 101 -6.25 -18.08 13.40
N GLN A 102 -6.41 -17.56 14.62
CA GLN A 102 -5.94 -16.21 14.94
C GLN A 102 -4.41 -16.19 14.90
N VAL A 103 -3.83 -15.40 14.00
CA VAL A 103 -2.38 -15.29 13.81
C VAL A 103 -1.78 -14.05 14.48
N ALA A 104 -2.57 -12.99 14.65
CA ALA A 104 -2.14 -11.80 15.40
C ALA A 104 -3.31 -10.97 15.90
N ALA A 105 -3.00 -10.01 16.79
CA ALA A 105 -3.92 -8.96 17.21
C ALA A 105 -3.19 -7.61 17.29
N ALA A 106 -3.92 -6.52 17.04
CA ALA A 106 -3.39 -5.16 17.12
C ALA A 106 -4.39 -4.22 17.79
N TYR A 107 -3.90 -3.42 18.74
CA TYR A 107 -4.64 -2.28 19.29
C TYR A 107 -4.34 -1.03 18.46
N ALA A 108 -5.37 -0.25 18.19
CA ALA A 108 -5.26 0.92 17.34
C ALA A 108 -6.16 2.08 17.79
N LYS A 109 -5.86 3.26 17.24
CA LYS A 109 -6.69 4.46 17.33
C LYS A 109 -7.02 4.98 15.93
N VAL A 110 -8.24 5.46 15.75
CA VAL A 110 -8.64 6.17 14.53
C VAL A 110 -7.88 7.50 14.44
N VAL A 111 -7.12 7.71 13.37
CA VAL A 111 -6.37 8.95 13.12
C VAL A 111 -6.92 9.76 11.94
N ARG A 112 -7.74 9.13 11.09
CA ARG A 112 -8.50 9.81 10.03
C ARG A 112 -9.76 9.01 9.70
N CYS A 113 -10.80 9.72 9.26
CA CYS A 113 -11.97 9.13 8.66
C CYS A 113 -12.43 10.06 7.53
N GLN A 114 -12.34 9.59 6.28
CA GLN A 114 -12.66 10.36 5.09
C GLN A 114 -13.83 9.71 4.36
N HIS A 115 -14.84 10.50 4.00
CA HIS A 115 -15.92 10.04 3.14
C HIS A 115 -15.39 9.75 1.73
N VAL A 116 -15.81 8.62 1.15
CA VAL A 116 -15.39 8.20 -0.19
C VAL A 116 -16.54 8.29 -1.19
N LYS A 117 -17.60 7.51 -0.96
CA LYS A 117 -18.79 7.44 -1.83
C LYS A 117 -19.95 6.81 -1.07
N GLY A 118 -21.17 7.29 -1.29
CA GLY A 118 -22.37 6.74 -0.66
C GLY A 118 -22.25 6.79 0.86
N GLN A 119 -22.38 5.64 1.52
CA GLN A 119 -22.18 5.51 2.97
C GLN A 119 -20.77 5.03 3.34
N ILE A 120 -19.81 5.00 2.40
CA ILE A 120 -18.50 4.39 2.63
C ILE A 120 -17.47 5.44 3.05
N HIS A 121 -16.75 5.13 4.12
CA HIS A 121 -15.65 5.90 4.66
C HIS A 121 -14.34 5.10 4.60
N ASP A 122 -13.26 5.78 4.22
CA ASP A 122 -11.88 5.32 4.39
C ASP A 122 -11.39 5.74 5.77
N VAL A 123 -11.18 4.76 6.64
CA VAL A 123 -10.78 4.98 8.03
C VAL A 123 -9.33 4.55 8.16
N GLY A 124 -8.45 5.50 8.48
CA GLY A 124 -7.06 5.21 8.79
C GLY A 124 -6.86 5.13 10.29
N LEU A 125 -6.21 4.06 10.73
CA LEU A 125 -5.92 3.79 12.12
C LEU A 125 -4.41 3.66 12.33
N LYS A 126 -3.93 4.14 13.48
CA LYS A 126 -2.56 4.01 13.93
C LYS A 126 -2.50 2.93 15.00
N PHE A 127 -1.56 2.00 14.88
CA PHE A 127 -1.34 0.99 15.91
C PHE A 127 -0.67 1.61 17.14
N ASP A 128 -1.04 1.10 18.32
CA ASP A 128 -0.41 1.51 19.58
C ASP A 128 1.04 1.01 19.65
N LEU A 129 1.32 -0.17 19.08
CA LEU A 129 2.64 -0.79 18.98
C LEU A 129 2.95 -1.15 17.52
N ALA A 130 4.23 -1.24 17.17
CA ALA A 130 4.63 -1.67 15.84
C ALA A 130 4.10 -3.08 15.54
N PHE A 131 3.42 -3.24 14.40
CA PHE A 131 2.81 -4.50 13.99
C PHE A 131 3.72 -5.25 13.02
N PRO A 132 3.95 -6.56 13.19
CA PRO A 132 4.87 -7.35 12.38
C PRO A 132 4.24 -7.75 11.03
N VAL A 133 4.05 -6.77 10.14
CA VAL A 133 3.40 -6.99 8.83
C VAL A 133 4.16 -7.99 7.96
N GLU A 134 5.49 -8.01 8.07
CA GLU A 134 6.36 -8.83 7.23
C GLU A 134 6.10 -10.33 7.42
N SER A 135 5.66 -10.76 8.61
CA SER A 135 5.29 -12.15 8.91
C SER A 135 4.12 -12.65 8.04
N PHE A 136 3.21 -11.76 7.65
CA PHE A 136 2.05 -12.10 6.80
C PHE A 136 2.43 -12.22 5.31
N LEU A 137 3.51 -11.56 4.90
CA LEU A 137 3.94 -11.50 3.50
C LEU A 137 4.75 -12.75 3.11
N VAL A 138 5.48 -13.34 4.06
CA VAL A 138 6.30 -14.54 3.83
C VAL A 138 5.45 -15.81 3.66
N GLU A 139 4.29 -15.88 4.31
CA GLU A 139 3.38 -17.03 4.14
C GLU A 139 2.71 -17.03 2.75
N ALA A 140 2.52 -15.84 2.15
CA ALA A 140 1.98 -15.71 0.79
C ALA A 140 2.97 -16.14 -0.30
N THR A 141 4.29 -16.03 -0.07
CA THR A 141 5.31 -16.43 -1.04
C THR A 141 5.63 -17.92 -1.03
N SER A 142 5.12 -18.69 -0.07
CA SER A 142 5.17 -20.16 -0.08
C SER A 142 4.18 -20.76 -1.09
N GLN A 143 3.27 -19.94 -1.64
CA GLN A 143 2.42 -20.26 -2.79
C GLN A 143 2.54 -19.15 -3.83
N GLY A 144 3.61 -19.21 -4.64
CA GLY A 144 3.79 -18.33 -5.79
C GLY A 144 4.72 -17.14 -5.51
N ALA A 145 6.01 -17.39 -5.64
CA ALA A 145 7.03 -16.36 -5.66
C ALA A 145 6.79 -15.36 -6.81
N SER A 146 6.72 -14.07 -6.48
CA SER A 146 7.27 -13.02 -7.33
C SER A 146 7.78 -11.88 -6.47
N SER A 147 9.03 -12.02 -6.04
CA SER A 147 9.86 -10.90 -5.63
C SER A 147 10.36 -10.19 -6.90
N VAL A 148 9.86 -8.99 -7.19
CA VAL A 148 10.50 -8.13 -8.20
C VAL A 148 11.30 -7.04 -7.47
N PRO A 149 12.62 -6.94 -7.69
CA PRO A 149 13.43 -5.84 -7.16
C PRO A 149 13.01 -4.52 -7.83
N ARG A 150 13.15 -3.41 -7.09
CA ARG A 150 12.87 -2.04 -7.56
C ARG A 150 13.49 -1.78 -8.95
N LYS A 151 12.65 -1.83 -9.98
CA LYS A 151 12.86 -1.13 -11.27
C LYS A 151 12.01 0.14 -11.26
N PRO A 152 12.45 1.24 -11.89
CA PRO A 152 11.76 2.53 -11.85
C PRO A 152 10.28 2.34 -12.21
N ALA A 153 9.41 3.03 -11.46
CA ALA A 153 7.96 2.84 -11.34
C ALA A 153 7.13 2.95 -12.64
N MET A 154 7.78 3.04 -13.80
CA MET A 154 7.17 3.20 -15.11
C MET A 154 6.62 1.89 -15.69
N TYR A 155 7.22 0.74 -15.36
CA TYR A 155 6.88 -0.54 -15.99
C TYR A 155 5.56 -1.18 -15.52
N PRO A 156 5.19 -1.17 -14.22
CA PRO A 156 3.92 -1.76 -13.77
C PRO A 156 2.69 -0.96 -14.24
N ALA A 157 2.82 0.37 -14.31
CA ALA A 157 1.76 1.24 -14.85
C ALA A 157 1.57 0.99 -16.34
N LEU A 158 2.65 0.92 -17.11
CA LEU A 158 2.60 0.60 -18.54
C LEU A 158 2.00 -0.78 -18.79
N GLN A 159 2.34 -1.78 -17.97
CA GLN A 159 1.78 -3.13 -18.11
C GLN A 159 0.27 -3.17 -17.85
N ALA A 160 -0.22 -2.43 -16.85
CA ALA A 160 -1.66 -2.35 -16.57
C ALA A 160 -2.46 -1.74 -17.73
N PHE A 161 -1.89 -0.74 -18.40
CA PHE A 161 -2.50 -0.14 -19.60
C PHE A 161 -2.49 -1.09 -20.80
N VAL A 162 -1.43 -1.87 -20.97
CA VAL A 162 -1.36 -2.91 -22.00
C VAL A 162 -2.44 -3.97 -21.77
N ASP A 163 -2.65 -4.40 -20.51
CA ASP A 163 -3.68 -5.39 -20.17
C ASP A 163 -5.10 -4.85 -20.41
N GLU A 164 -5.34 -3.56 -20.15
CA GLU A 164 -6.62 -2.88 -20.41
C GLU A 164 -6.91 -2.73 -21.91
N LEU A 165 -5.93 -2.30 -22.70
CA LEU A 165 -6.04 -2.24 -24.16
C LEU A 165 -6.30 -3.63 -24.76
N GLN A 166 -5.61 -4.67 -24.27
CA GLN A 166 -5.85 -6.04 -24.71
C GLN A 166 -7.26 -6.53 -24.37
N THR A 167 -7.82 -6.10 -23.23
CA THR A 167 -9.18 -6.44 -22.83
C THR A 167 -10.22 -5.77 -23.72
N LEU A 168 -10.04 -4.47 -24.02
CA LEU A 168 -10.94 -3.70 -24.88
C LEU A 168 -10.94 -4.19 -26.34
N VAL A 169 -9.76 -4.54 -26.86
CA VAL A 169 -9.62 -5.12 -28.20
C VAL A 169 -10.29 -6.49 -28.27
N ARG A 170 -10.17 -7.33 -27.23
CA ARG A 170 -10.81 -8.65 -27.17
C ARG A 170 -12.33 -8.58 -26.99
N SER A 171 -12.85 -7.55 -26.35
CA SER A 171 -14.30 -7.34 -26.19
C SER A 171 -14.96 -6.71 -27.40
N GLY A 172 -14.21 -6.39 -28.47
CA GLY A 172 -14.73 -5.68 -29.63
C GLY A 172 -15.26 -4.28 -29.28
N ALA A 173 -14.62 -3.61 -28.31
CA ALA A 173 -15.03 -2.29 -27.87
C ALA A 173 -14.94 -1.28 -29.03
N ASP A 174 -15.85 -0.30 -29.02
CA ASP A 174 -15.89 0.76 -30.03
C ASP A 174 -14.57 1.56 -30.06
N LEU A 175 -14.13 1.94 -31.26
CA LEU A 175 -12.89 2.68 -31.48
C LEU A 175 -12.81 4.00 -30.69
N SER A 176 -13.95 4.62 -30.37
CA SER A 176 -13.99 5.82 -29.52
C SER A 176 -13.56 5.56 -28.07
N LEU A 177 -13.91 4.40 -27.51
CA LEU A 177 -13.48 3.97 -26.17
C LEU A 177 -11.99 3.64 -26.14
N ILE A 178 -11.48 2.99 -27.19
CA ILE A 178 -10.05 2.68 -27.33
C ILE A 178 -9.24 3.98 -27.43
N ASN A 179 -9.70 4.95 -28.22
CA ASN A 179 -9.04 6.26 -28.35
C ASN A 179 -9.06 7.06 -27.04
N GLY A 180 -10.17 7.01 -26.27
CA GLY A 180 -10.24 7.65 -24.96
C GLY A 180 -9.20 7.11 -23.97
N VAL A 181 -9.01 5.79 -23.94
CA VAL A 181 -7.98 5.16 -23.09
C VAL A 181 -6.57 5.52 -23.55
N LEU A 182 -6.34 5.61 -24.87
CA LEU A 182 -5.05 6.04 -25.42
C LEU A 182 -4.71 7.50 -25.05
N ASP A 183 -5.69 8.40 -25.03
CA ASP A 183 -5.50 9.78 -24.61
C ASP A 183 -5.20 9.90 -23.11
N GLU A 184 -5.86 9.09 -22.28
CA GLU A 184 -5.57 9.00 -20.84
C GLU A 184 -4.15 8.47 -20.58
N ILE A 185 -3.72 7.45 -21.33
CA ILE A 185 -2.35 6.92 -21.29
C ILE A 185 -1.34 8.01 -21.66
N ARG A 186 -1.61 8.76 -22.74
CA ARG A 186 -0.74 9.84 -23.21
C ARG A 186 -0.62 10.97 -22.19
N ALA A 187 -1.73 11.35 -21.55
CA ALA A 187 -1.73 12.35 -20.48
C ALA A 187 -0.90 11.87 -19.27
N ALA A 188 -1.09 10.62 -18.85
CA ALA A 188 -0.36 10.04 -17.73
C ALA A 188 1.16 9.93 -18.00
N LEU A 189 1.56 9.52 -19.21
CA LEU A 189 2.97 9.47 -19.63
C LEU A 189 3.60 10.86 -19.69
N THR A 190 2.86 11.85 -20.17
CA THR A 190 3.36 13.23 -20.28
C THR A 190 3.60 13.85 -18.91
N GLU A 191 2.70 13.63 -17.95
CA GLU A 191 2.88 14.07 -16.56
C GLU A 191 4.02 13.32 -15.85
N ALA A 192 4.17 12.01 -16.10
CA ALA A 192 5.27 11.23 -15.56
C ALA A 192 6.64 11.69 -16.09
N LEU A 193 6.73 12.06 -17.38
CA LEU A 193 7.95 12.59 -18.00
C LEU A 193 8.32 13.97 -17.46
N LYS A 194 7.34 14.84 -17.16
CA LYS A 194 7.59 16.15 -16.53
C LYS A 194 8.06 16.04 -15.08
N ALA A 195 7.67 14.99 -14.37
CA ALA A 195 8.01 14.77 -12.96
C ALA A 195 9.41 14.16 -12.75
N SER A 196 10.17 13.85 -13.81
CA SER A 196 11.53 13.33 -13.69
C SER A 196 12.54 14.46 -13.46
N PRO A 197 13.28 14.50 -12.33
CA PRO A 197 14.38 15.44 -12.18
C PRO A 197 15.49 15.10 -13.19
N ALA A 198 16.12 16.13 -13.75
CA ALA A 198 17.29 15.98 -14.60
C ALA A 198 18.40 15.20 -13.86
N PRO A 199 19.20 14.37 -14.57
CA PRO A 199 20.30 13.66 -13.95
C PRO A 199 21.31 14.66 -13.37
N PRO A 200 21.93 14.37 -12.20
CA PRO A 200 22.97 15.22 -11.67
C PRO A 200 24.14 15.28 -12.66
N THR A 201 24.51 16.50 -13.03
CA THR A 201 25.72 16.82 -13.78
C THR A 201 26.93 16.18 -13.09
N PRO A 202 27.83 15.47 -13.79
CA PRO A 202 29.05 14.97 -13.18
C PRO A 202 29.89 16.19 -12.75
N ALA A 203 30.13 16.32 -11.44
CA ALA A 203 30.96 17.36 -10.89
C ALA A 203 32.37 17.27 -11.48
N ALA A 204 32.77 18.34 -12.17
CA ALA A 204 34.12 18.56 -12.63
C ALA A 204 35.04 18.82 -11.41
N GLY A 205 36.01 17.91 -11.23
CA GLY A 205 37.41 18.16 -10.86
C GLY A 205 37.76 18.85 -9.54
N VAL A 206 38.60 18.20 -8.73
CA VAL A 206 39.83 18.83 -8.20
C VAL A 206 40.97 17.81 -8.19
N SER A 207 42.02 18.17 -8.93
CA SER A 207 43.36 17.58 -8.92
C SER A 207 44.17 18.12 -7.73
N ALA A 208 44.90 17.24 -7.03
CA ALA A 208 46.11 17.49 -6.22
C ALA A 208 46.42 16.18 -5.45
N ASN A 209 47.64 15.66 -5.29
CA ASN A 209 48.98 16.17 -5.50
C ASN A 209 49.93 14.96 -5.56
N ALA A 210 50.77 14.87 -6.58
CA ALA A 210 51.88 13.92 -6.62
C ALA A 210 53.07 14.54 -5.86
N LYS A 211 53.44 13.96 -4.71
CA LYS A 211 54.75 14.18 -4.09
C LYS A 211 55.56 12.90 -4.19
N THR A 212 56.51 12.96 -5.11
CA THR A 212 57.68 12.09 -5.27
C THR A 212 58.54 12.12 -3.99
N ALA A 213 58.88 10.94 -3.49
CA ALA A 213 59.93 10.75 -2.49
C ALA A 213 61.21 10.26 -3.19
N PRO A 214 62.40 10.83 -2.92
CA PRO A 214 63.64 10.27 -3.41
C PRO A 214 64.14 9.13 -2.51
N VAL A 215 64.63 8.09 -3.17
CA VAL A 215 65.36 6.95 -2.62
C VAL A 215 66.64 7.44 -1.93
N THR A 216 66.92 6.97 -0.72
CA THR A 216 68.27 7.01 -0.15
C THR A 216 68.57 5.69 0.54
N THR A 217 69.59 5.04 0.00
CA THR A 217 70.29 3.82 0.40
C THR A 217 71.04 4.02 1.72
N VAL A 218 70.91 3.12 2.69
CA VAL A 218 71.98 2.84 3.68
C VAL A 218 72.01 1.36 4.08
N ALA A 219 73.18 0.78 3.82
CA ALA A 219 73.90 -0.36 4.40
C ALA A 219 73.19 -1.40 5.30
N LYS A 220 73.36 -2.66 4.89
CA LYS A 220 73.27 -3.89 5.71
C LYS A 220 74.64 -4.15 6.36
N ALA A 221 74.66 -4.31 7.68
CA ALA A 221 75.79 -4.85 8.44
C ALA A 221 75.29 -6.00 9.32
N ALA A 222 75.68 -7.22 8.96
CA ALA A 222 75.85 -8.44 9.76
C ALA A 222 75.96 -9.63 8.79
#